data_AF-A0A6V8PXI9-F1
#
_entry.id   AF-A0A6V8PXI9-F1
#
_cell.length_a   1.000
_cell.length_b   1.000
_cell.length_c   1.000
_cell.angle_alpha   90.00
_cell.angle_beta   90.00
_cell.angle_gamma   90.00
#
_symmetry.space_group_name_H-M   'P 1'
#
loop_
_entity.id
_entity.type
_entity.pdbx_description
1 polymer ?
#
loop_
_entity_poly.entity_id
_entity_poly.type
_entity_poly.pdbx_seq_one_letter_code
_entity_poly.pdbx_strand_id
1 'polypeptide(L)'
;MFVRVKVTPNSPRKSVQIVASLRVGDKVRQKIVRYIGVAQNDEELEELKLLAESIKIQMEAGSQQLLMSPEKLARINLEAKAEKYASEDYQVDLRNLVEEQRIV
;
A
#
# COMPACT_ATOMS: atom_id res chain seq x y z
N MET A 1 7.69 2.32 -0.79
CA MET A 1 7.57 1.12 -1.68
C MET A 1 6.08 0.77 -1.84
N PHE A 2 5.69 -0.07 -2.80
CA PHE A 2 4.30 -0.53 -2.93
C PHE A 2 4.19 -1.98 -3.42
N VAL A 3 3.05 -2.61 -3.13
CA VAL A 3 2.71 -3.96 -3.56
C VAL A 3 2.06 -3.90 -4.93
N ARG A 4 2.63 -4.62 -5.90
CA ARG A 4 2.12 -4.73 -7.27
C ARG A 4 1.68 -6.16 -7.54
N VAL A 5 0.45 -6.31 -8.02
CA VAL A 5 -0.08 -7.57 -8.54
C VAL A 5 0.02 -7.55 -10.06
N LYS A 6 0.69 -8.55 -10.64
CA LYS A 6 0.73 -8.77 -12.08
C LYS A 6 -0.19 -9.92 -12.44
N VAL A 7 -1.08 -9.69 -13.39
CA VAL A 7 -1.92 -10.74 -13.99
C VAL A 7 -1.23 -11.25 -15.25
N THR A 8 -1.16 -12.57 -15.40
CA THR A 8 -0.64 -13.18 -16.62
C THR A 8 -1.77 -13.28 -17.65
N PRO A 9 -1.57 -12.87 -18.91
CA PRO A 9 -2.60 -13.02 -19.95
C PRO A 9 -3.06 -14.48 -20.06
N ASN A 10 -4.37 -14.70 -20.16
CA ASN A 10 -5.00 -16.01 -20.32
C ASN A 10 -4.69 -17.03 -19.21
N SER A 11 -4.33 -16.58 -18.01
CA SER A 11 -4.09 -17.46 -16.87
C SER A 11 -4.69 -16.86 -15.59
N PRO A 12 -5.26 -17.69 -14.68
CA PRO A 12 -5.72 -17.20 -13.37
C PRO A 12 -4.56 -16.76 -12.46
N ARG A 13 -3.32 -17.01 -12.86
CA ARG A 13 -2.12 -16.77 -12.06
C ARG A 13 -1.86 -15.27 -11.86
N LYS A 14 -1.87 -14.87 -10.59
CA LYS A 14 -1.56 -13.50 -10.14
C LYS A 14 -0.26 -13.50 -9.35
N SER A 15 0.75 -12.79 -9.84
CA SER A 15 2.06 -12.68 -9.18
C SER A 15 2.13 -11.43 -8.31
N VAL A 16 2.51 -11.57 -7.04
CA VAL A 16 2.63 -10.47 -6.08
C VAL A 16 4.09 -10.07 -5.88
N GLN A 17 4.38 -8.78 -6.00
CA GLN A 17 5.74 -8.22 -5.96
C GLN A 17 5.79 -6.94 -5.12
N ILE A 18 6.88 -6.73 -4.40
CA ILE A 18 7.20 -5.44 -3.77
C ILE A 18 8.09 -4.67 -4.74
N VAL A 19 7.66 -3.45 -5.08
CA VAL A 19 8.38 -2.56 -6.00
C VAL A 19 8.67 -1.22 -5.34
N ALA A 20 9.82 -0.65 -5.70
CA ALA A 20 10.23 0.68 -5.31
C ALA A 20 10.24 1.59 -6.55
N SER A 21 9.70 2.80 -6.41
CA SER A 21 9.87 3.86 -7.40
C SER A 21 11.17 4.58 -7.11
N LEU A 22 12.06 4.63 -8.08
CA LEU A 22 13.35 5.33 -8.02
C LEU A 22 13.37 6.41 -9.10
N ARG A 23 13.78 7.61 -8.74
CA ARG A 23 13.97 8.70 -9.71
C ARG A 23 15.37 8.57 -10.32
N VAL A 24 15.45 8.51 -11.64
CA VAL A 24 16.72 8.44 -12.39
C VAL A 24 16.70 9.58 -13.41
N GLY A 25 17.39 10.67 -13.08
CA GLY A 25 17.28 11.95 -13.80
C GLY A 25 15.85 12.48 -13.75
N ASP A 26 15.29 12.80 -14.92
CA ASP A 26 13.93 13.34 -15.03
C ASP A 26 12.82 12.27 -15.01
N LYS A 27 13.17 10.99 -15.09
CA LYS A 27 12.19 9.89 -15.21
C LYS A 27 12.08 9.08 -13.92
N VAL A 28 10.85 8.67 -13.58
CA VAL A 28 10.59 7.71 -12.51
C VAL A 28 10.64 6.30 -13.07
N ARG A 29 11.53 5.46 -12.55
CA ARG A 29 11.64 4.04 -12.90
C ARG A 29 11.21 3.17 -11.72
N GLN A 30 10.57 2.05 -12.00
CA GLN A 30 10.17 1.09 -10.98
C GLN A 30 11.18 -0.06 -10.91
N LYS A 31 11.76 -0.30 -9.74
CA LYS A 31 12.63 -1.44 -9.45
C LYS A 31 11.88 -2.48 -8.64
N ILE A 32 12.00 -3.75 -9.03
CA ILE A 32 11.48 -4.86 -8.22
C ILE A 32 12.43 -5.06 -7.05
N VAL A 33 11.91 -4.93 -5.84
CA VAL A 33 12.67 -5.09 -4.59
C VAL A 33 12.66 -6.55 -4.17
N ARG A 34 11.46 -7.16 -4.14
CA ARG A 34 11.28 -8.55 -3.72
C ARG A 34 10.10 -9.19 -4.41
N TYR A 35 10.29 -10.44 -4.81
CA TYR A 35 9.22 -11.31 -5.26
C TYR A 35 8.63 -12.07 -4.06
N ILE A 36 7.30 -12.15 -3.97
CA ILE A 36 6.63 -12.80 -2.83
C ILE A 36 6.09 -14.16 -3.23
N GLY A 37 5.28 -14.23 -4.30
CA GLY A 37 4.64 -15.48 -4.70
C GLY A 37 3.68 -15.32 -5.88
N VAL A 38 3.10 -16.46 -6.30
CA VAL A 38 1.97 -16.52 -7.23
C VAL A 38 0.76 -17.06 -6.48
N ALA A 39 -0.38 -16.38 -6.61
CA ALA A 39 -1.69 -16.90 -6.23
C ALA A 39 -2.39 -17.49 -7.46
N GLN A 40 -3.08 -18.61 -7.26
CA GLN A 40 -3.99 -19.22 -8.24
C GLN A 40 -5.45 -18.84 -7.98
N ASN A 41 -5.80 -18.62 -6.71
CA ASN A 41 -7.14 -18.26 -6.25
C ASN A 41 -7.16 -16.88 -5.59
N ASP A 42 -8.34 -16.31 -5.40
CA ASP A 42 -8.49 -14.98 -4.80
C ASP A 42 -8.18 -14.97 -3.29
N GLU A 43 -8.47 -16.05 -2.57
CA GLU A 43 -8.11 -16.20 -1.15
C GLU A 43 -6.58 -16.16 -0.95
N GLU A 44 -5.84 -16.96 -1.72
CA GLU A 44 -4.38 -16.95 -1.71
C GLU A 44 -3.82 -15.56 -2.07
N LEU A 45 -4.49 -14.84 -2.97
CA LEU A 45 -4.08 -13.49 -3.35
C LEU A 45 -4.18 -12.51 -2.19
N GLU A 46 -5.23 -12.61 -1.38
CA GLU A 46 -5.42 -11.76 -0.20
C GLU A 46 -4.37 -12.03 0.87
N GLU A 47 -4.10 -13.29 1.17
CA GLU A 47 -3.04 -13.68 2.11
C GLU A 47 -1.66 -13.21 1.63
N LEU A 48 -1.36 -13.38 0.34
CA LEU A 48 -0.10 -12.91 -0.24
C LEU A 48 0.02 -11.38 -0.20
N LYS A 49 -1.08 -10.63 -0.37
CA LYS A 49 -1.09 -9.17 -0.22
C LYS A 49 -0.83 -8.76 1.23
N LEU A 50 -1.45 -9.44 2.19
CA LEU A 50 -1.27 -9.15 3.61
C LEU A 50 0.19 -9.39 4.04
N LEU A 51 0.77 -10.52 3.61
CA LEU A 51 2.19 -10.80 3.81
C LEU A 51 3.09 -9.77 3.09
N ALA A 52 2.71 -9.35 1.89
CA ALA A 52 3.44 -8.32 1.15
C ALA A 52 3.51 -7.01 1.92
N GLU A 53 2.39 -6.59 2.51
CA GLU A 53 2.31 -5.35 3.27
C GLU A 53 3.10 -5.43 4.58
N SER A 54 3.04 -6.56 5.30
CA SER A 54 3.84 -6.73 6.53
C SER A 54 5.34 -6.66 6.24
N ILE A 55 5.80 -7.34 5.18
CA ILE A 55 7.21 -7.29 4.74
C ILE A 55 7.58 -5.87 4.28
N LYS A 56 6.69 -5.19 3.55
CA LYS A 56 6.92 -3.80 3.12
C LYS A 56 7.14 -2.89 4.35
N ILE A 57 6.29 -3.00 5.37
CA ILE A 57 6.39 -2.19 6.59
C ILE A 57 7.70 -2.48 7.32
N GLN A 58 8.09 -3.75 7.43
CA GLN A 58 9.38 -4.13 8.00
C GLN A 58 10.56 -3.50 7.24
N MET A 59 10.52 -3.56 5.91
CA MET A 59 11.57 -2.98 5.07
C MET A 59 11.64 -1.44 5.16
N GLU A 60 10.50 -0.77 5.33
CA GLU A 60 10.44 0.68 5.48
C GLU A 60 10.86 1.14 6.88
N ALA A 61 10.53 0.37 7.92
CA ALA A 61 10.96 0.64 9.29
C ALA A 61 12.47 0.42 9.49
N GLY A 62 13.07 -0.53 8.77
CA GLY A 62 14.49 -0.84 8.89
C GLY A 62 14.83 -1.25 10.33
N SER A 63 15.68 -0.46 10.99
CA SER A 63 16.10 -0.69 12.39
C SER A 63 15.21 0.03 13.42
N GLN A 64 14.17 0.76 13.01
CA GLN A 64 13.32 1.52 13.92
C GLN A 64 12.30 0.59 14.59
N GLN A 65 12.12 0.79 15.90
CA GLN A 65 11.09 0.09 16.66
C GLN A 65 9.70 0.65 16.28
N LEU A 66 8.83 -0.19 15.76
CA LEU A 66 7.43 0.15 15.51
C LEU A 66 6.60 0.04 16.79
N LEU A 67 5.60 0.91 16.94
CA LEU A 67 4.64 0.87 18.06
C LEU A 67 3.75 -0.38 18.05
N MET A 68 3.58 -1.00 16.88
CA MET A 68 2.75 -2.19 16.67
C MET A 68 3.50 -3.20 15.81
N SER A 69 3.09 -4.48 15.88
CA SER A 69 3.65 -5.51 15.01
C SER A 69 3.36 -5.18 13.53
N PRO A 70 4.29 -5.48 12.61
CA PRO A 70 4.10 -5.22 11.18
C PRO A 70 2.85 -5.87 10.59
N GLU A 71 2.45 -7.03 11.13
CA GLU A 71 1.23 -7.74 10.70
C GLU A 71 -0.04 -7.00 11.13
N LYS A 72 -0.07 -6.46 12.35
CA LYS A 72 -1.21 -5.68 12.84
C LYS A 72 -1.36 -4.38 12.05
N LEU A 73 -0.24 -3.73 11.75
CA LEU A 73 -0.23 -2.53 10.89
C LEU A 73 -0.70 -2.84 9.47
N ALA A 74 -0.31 -3.98 8.89
CA ALA A 74 -0.79 -4.40 7.59
C ALA A 74 -2.31 -4.57 7.56
N ARG A 75 -2.91 -5.20 8.59
CA ARG A 75 -4.37 -5.33 8.70
C ARG A 75 -5.08 -3.98 8.76
N ILE A 76 -4.61 -3.10 9.65
CA ILE A 76 -5.19 -1.74 9.78
C ILE A 76 -5.11 -0.98 8.45
N ASN A 77 -4.00 -1.09 7.73
CA ASN A 77 -3.83 -0.43 6.43
C ASN A 77 -4.77 -1.01 5.34
N LEU A 78 -5.05 -2.30 5.38
CA LEU A 78 -5.99 -2.95 4.46
C LEU A 78 -7.44 -2.56 4.78
N GLU A 79 -7.80 -2.56 6.06
CA GLU A 79 -9.12 -2.11 6.55
C GLU A 79 -9.36 -0.65 6.18
N ALA A 80 -8.39 0.23 6.44
CA ALA A 80 -8.47 1.66 6.07
C ALA A 80 -8.58 1.89 4.55
N LYS A 81 -8.10 0.96 3.72
CA LYS A 81 -8.29 1.03 2.24
C LYS A 81 -9.67 0.55 1.81
N ALA A 82 -10.27 -0.37 2.57
CA ALA A 82 -11.61 -0.90 2.31
C ALA A 82 -12.70 0.07 2.79
N GLU A 83 -12.49 0.72 3.93
CA GLU A 83 -13.36 1.77 4.45
C GLU A 83 -13.23 3.05 3.63
N LYS A 84 -14.06 3.16 2.59
CA LYS A 84 -14.32 4.43 1.93
C LYS A 84 -15.48 5.11 2.67
N TYR A 85 -15.16 6.06 3.55
CA TYR A 85 -16.18 6.95 4.09
C TYR A 85 -16.84 7.72 2.93
N ALA A 86 -18.16 7.69 2.88
CA ALA A 86 -18.93 8.50 1.95
C ALA A 86 -18.78 9.98 2.31
N SER A 87 -18.95 10.88 1.33
CA SER A 87 -18.95 12.33 1.61
C SER A 87 -19.99 12.72 2.66
N GLU A 88 -21.08 11.97 2.74
CA GLU A 88 -22.19 12.16 3.68
C GLU A 88 -21.83 11.78 5.12
N ASP A 89 -20.79 10.96 5.32
CA ASP A 89 -20.31 10.57 6.66
C ASP A 89 -19.56 11.73 7.35
N TYR A 90 -19.10 12.71 6.58
CA TYR A 90 -18.38 13.86 7.11
C TYR A 90 -19.35 14.96 7.54
N GLN A 91 -19.47 15.17 8.86
CA GLN A 91 -20.29 16.25 9.42
C GLN A 91 -19.76 17.66 9.05
N VAL A 92 -18.47 17.77 8.72
CA VAL A 92 -17.81 19.03 8.35
C VAL A 92 -16.94 18.81 7.13
N ASP A 93 -17.20 19.54 6.04
CA ASP A 93 -16.41 19.46 4.82
C ASP A 93 -15.30 20.51 4.80
N LEU A 94 -14.07 20.07 5.09
CA LEU A 94 -12.87 20.91 5.10
C LEU A 94 -12.44 21.35 3.69
N ARG A 95 -13.00 20.76 2.62
CA ARG A 95 -12.69 21.14 1.22
C ARG A 95 -13.13 22.57 0.88
N ASN A 96 -14.09 23.11 1.61
CA ASN A 96 -14.63 24.45 1.39
C ASN A 96 -13.95 25.53 2.25
N LEU A 97 -12.93 25.17 3.03
CA LEU A 97 -12.19 26.14 3.85
C LEU A 97 -11.28 27.00 2.97
N VAL A 98 -11.33 28.31 3.21
CA VAL A 98 -10.44 29.30 2.58
C VAL A 98 -9.52 29.84 3.67
N GLU A 99 -8.21 29.93 3.38
CA GLU A 99 -7.23 30.49 4.31
C GLU A 99 -7.41 32.02 4.38
N GLU A 100 -7.92 32.54 5.50
CA GLU A 100 -8.15 33.99 5.69
C GLU A 100 -6.87 34.75 6.08
N GLN A 101 -6.01 34.14 6.90
CA GLN A 101 -4.78 34.80 7.35
C GLN A 101 -3.71 33.78 7.71
N ARG A 102 -2.51 33.96 7.12
CA ARG A 102 -1.28 33.27 7.52
C ARG A 102 -0.39 34.23 8.28
N ILE A 103 -0.05 33.90 9.51
CA ILE A 103 1.00 34.59 10.26
C ILE A 103 2.31 33.88 9.91
N VAL A 104 3.28 34.63 9.38
CA VAL A 104 4.64 34.17 9.02
C VAL A 104 5.59 34.52 10.15
#